data_AF-A0A1G2ZKZ2-F1
#
_entry.id   AF-A0A1G2ZKZ2-F1
#
_cell.length_a   1.000
_cell.length_b   1.000
_cell.length_c   1.000
_cell.angle_alpha   90.00
_cell.angle_beta   90.00
_cell.angle_gamma   90.00
#
_symmetry.space_group_name_H-M   'P 1'
#
loop_
_entity.id
_entity.type
_entity.pdbx_description
1 polymer ?
#
loop_
_entity_poly.entity_id
_entity_poly.type
_entity_poly.pdbx_seq_one_letter_code
_entity_poly.pdbx_strand_id
1 'polypeptide(L)' 'MGAEKYDELARLVTEAKTEYEEFAGGKKVAAMRARKSLQAIKKLAQECRIEIQTMKKGEPKQQ' A
#
# COMPACT_ATOMS: atom_id res chain seq x y z
N MET A 1 5.08 -9.65 -12.06
CA MET A 1 4.72 -8.22 -12.18
C MET A 1 5.93 -7.42 -11.72
N GLY A 2 6.25 -6.31 -12.39
CA GLY A 2 7.52 -5.58 -12.21
C GLY A 2 7.46 -4.44 -11.18
N ALA A 3 8.38 -3.49 -11.31
CA ALA A 3 8.50 -2.29 -10.48
C ALA A 3 7.22 -1.44 -10.35
N GLU A 4 6.23 -1.62 -11.23
CA GLU A 4 4.95 -0.90 -11.22
C GLU A 4 4.19 -0.99 -9.89
N LYS A 5 4.26 -2.12 -9.17
CA LYS A 5 3.65 -2.22 -7.83
C LYS A 5 4.34 -1.34 -6.79
N TYR A 6 5.63 -1.07 -6.97
CA TYR A 6 6.39 -0.16 -6.12
C TYR A 6 6.06 1.30 -6.45
N ASP A 7 5.83 1.61 -7.72
CA ASP A 7 5.34 2.94 -8.13
C ASP A 7 3.95 3.21 -7.54
N GLU A 8 3.05 2.22 -7.57
CA GLU A 8 1.73 2.33 -6.94
C GLU A 8 1.83 2.45 -5.40
N LEU A 9 2.76 1.73 -4.76
CA LEU A 9 3.04 1.92 -3.33
C LEU A 9 3.48 3.36 -3.03
N ALA A 10 4.39 3.92 -3.83
CA ALA A 10 4.85 5.30 -3.67
C ALA A 10 3.71 6.31 -3.86
N ARG A 11 2.83 6.07 -4.82
CA ARG A 11 1.62 6.88 -5.03
C ARG A 11 0.69 6.84 -3.82
N LEU A 12 0.36 5.63 -3.32
CA LEU A 12 -0.50 5.46 -2.16
C LEU A 12 0.09 6.11 -0.90
N VAL A 13 1.41 6.05 -0.70
CA VAL A 13 2.09 6.74 0.41
C VAL A 13 1.93 8.26 0.29
N THR A 14 2.06 8.80 -0.92
CA THR A 14 1.86 10.24 -1.19
C THR A 14 0.42 10.67 -0.92
N GLU A 15 -0.56 9.86 -1.32
CA GLU A 15 -1.98 10.09 -1.04
C GLU A 15 -2.28 10.05 0.45
N ALA A 16 -1.82 9.01 1.16
CA ALA A 16 -2.00 8.87 2.59
C ALA A 16 -1.40 10.07 3.36
N LYS A 17 -0.23 10.57 2.92
CA LYS A 17 0.39 11.77 3.49
C LYS A 17 -0.49 13.01 3.27
N THR A 18 -0.95 13.23 2.04
CA THR A 18 -1.81 14.37 1.70
C THR A 18 -3.10 14.36 2.52
N GLU A 19 -3.75 13.19 2.64
CA GLU A 19 -4.97 13.03 3.42
C GLU A 19 -4.74 13.23 4.93
N TYR A 20 -3.56 12.82 5.42
CA TYR A 20 -3.16 13.08 6.80
C TYR A 20 -2.95 14.59 7.05
N GLU A 21 -2.29 15.30 6.14
CA GLU A 21 -2.10 16.76 6.23
C GLU A 21 -3.45 17.48 6.22
N GLU A 22 -4.38 17.08 5.35
CA GLU A 22 -5.75 17.59 5.35
C GLU A 22 -6.48 17.33 6.67
N PHE A 23 -6.31 16.13 7.25
CA PHE A 23 -6.89 15.79 8.54
C PHE A 23 -6.29 16.63 9.68
N ALA A 24 -4.97 16.79 9.70
CA ALA A 24 -4.26 17.63 10.66
C ALA A 24 -4.69 19.10 10.56
N GLY A 25 -5.04 19.56 9.35
CA GLY A 25 -5.68 20.85 9.10
C GLY A 25 -7.17 20.95 9.52
N GLY A 26 -7.73 19.91 10.15
CA GLY A 26 -9.07 19.91 10.73
C GLY A 26 -10.17 19.26 9.88
N LYS A 27 -9.86 18.78 8.65
CA LYS A 27 -10.85 18.09 7.80
C LYS A 27 -11.08 16.65 8.29
N LYS A 28 -12.05 16.44 9.19
CA LYS A 28 -12.34 15.13 9.82
C LYS A 28 -12.54 13.96 8.83
N VAL A 29 -13.15 14.19 7.67
CA VAL A 29 -13.37 13.14 6.64
C VAL A 29 -12.05 12.62 6.05
N ALA A 30 -10.99 13.43 6.05
CA ALA A 30 -9.68 13.03 5.56
C ALA A 30 -9.05 11.91 6.41
N ALA A 31 -9.41 11.79 7.70
CA ALA A 31 -8.98 10.66 8.53
C ALA A 31 -9.46 9.30 8.01
N MET A 32 -10.70 9.22 7.50
CA MET A 32 -11.24 7.99 6.92
C MET A 32 -10.47 7.60 5.65
N ARG A 33 -10.17 8.59 4.82
CA ARG A 33 -9.42 8.41 3.57
C ARG A 33 -7.98 7.98 3.86
N ALA A 34 -7.27 8.68 4.74
CA ALA A 34 -5.91 8.33 5.16
C ALA A 34 -5.82 6.88 5.67
N ARG A 35 -6.79 6.45 6.50
CA ARG A 35 -6.84 5.05 6.97
C ARG A 35 -7.07 4.05 5.84
N LYS A 36 -7.91 4.39 4.85
CA LYS A 36 -8.15 3.54 3.68
C LYS A 36 -6.89 3.41 2.82
N SER A 37 -6.18 4.50 2.59
CA SER A 37 -4.90 4.52 1.86
C SER A 37 -3.84 3.69 2.58
N LEU A 38 -3.73 3.83 3.91
CA LEU A 38 -2.84 2.98 4.73
C LEU A 38 -3.20 1.49 4.68
N GLN A 39 -4.49 1.14 4.66
CA GLN A 39 -4.92 -0.25 4.48
C GLN A 39 -4.55 -0.80 3.10
N ALA A 40 -4.67 0.00 2.04
CA ALA A 40 -4.24 -0.36 0.69
C ALA A 40 -2.72 -0.58 0.62
N ILE A 41 -1.92 0.30 1.23
CA ILE A 41 -0.46 0.16 1.35
C ILE A 41 -0.12 -1.17 2.01
N LYS A 42 -0.74 -1.47 3.16
CA LYS A 42 -0.49 -2.72 3.89
C LYS A 42 -0.74 -3.95 3.01
N LYS A 43 -1.83 -3.94 2.26
CA LYS A 43 -2.21 -5.05 1.37
C LYS A 43 -1.20 -5.19 0.22
N LEU A 44 -0.91 -4.11 -0.51
CA LEU A 44 -0.03 -4.15 -1.67
C LEU A 44 1.42 -4.49 -1.29
N ALA A 45 1.90 -3.99 -0.15
CA ALA A 45 3.22 -4.33 0.37
C ALA A 45 3.33 -5.84 0.70
N GLN A 46 2.27 -6.42 1.29
CA GLN A 46 2.23 -7.85 1.57
C GLN A 46 2.21 -8.68 0.29
N GLU A 47 1.45 -8.26 -0.73
CA GLU A 47 1.44 -8.93 -2.04
C GLU A 47 2.83 -8.91 -2.69
N CYS A 48 3.53 -7.78 -2.67
CA CYS A 48 4.90 -7.68 -3.17
C CYS A 48 5.85 -8.61 -2.40
N ARG A 49 5.75 -8.64 -1.06
CA ARG A 49 6.54 -9.53 -0.22
C ARG A 49 6.30 -11.01 -0.55
N ILE A 50 5.05 -11.41 -0.74
CA ILE A 50 4.69 -12.79 -1.11
C ILE A 50 5.22 -13.12 -2.50
N GLU A 51 5.08 -12.21 -3.47
CA GLU A 51 5.61 -12.38 -4.83
C GLU A 51 7.11 -12.67 -4.82
N ILE A 52 7.91 -11.88 -4.06
CA ILE A 52 9.35 -12.12 -3.87
C ILE A 52 9.61 -13.51 -3.28
N GLN A 53 8.85 -13.90 -2.25
CA GLN A 53 9.01 -15.20 -1.60
C GLN A 53 8.69 -16.36 -2.54
N THR A 54 7.68 -16.22 -3.39
CA THR A 54 7.30 -17.21 -4.40
C THR A 54 8.35 -17.31 -5.49
N MET A 55 8.87 -16.17 -5.98
CA MET A 55 9.98 -16.14 -6.95
C MET A 55 11.23 -16.84 -6.41
N LYS A 56 11.58 -16.62 -5.13
CA LYS A 56 12.74 -17.27 -4.49
C LYS A 56 12.57 -18.80 -4.35
N LYS A 57 11.33 -19.29 -4.26
CA LYS A 57 11.04 -20.72 -4.01
C LYS A 57 10.85 -21.55 -5.28
N GLY A 58 10.79 -20.95 -6.47
CA GLY A 58 10.60 -21.70 -7.73
C GLY A 58 9.25 -22.43 -7.85
N GLU A 59 8.20 -21.95 -7.15
CA GLU A 59 6.82 -22.50 -7.05
C GLU A 59 6.67 -23.93 -6.44
N PRO A 60 5.47 -24.37 -5.95
CA PRO A 60 4.32 -23.66 -5.39
C PRO A 60 4.10 -24.01 -3.89
N LYS A 61 3.38 -23.16 -3.15
CA LYS A 61 2.48 -23.64 -2.08
C LYS A 61 1.16 -22.90 -2.19
N GLN A 62 0.24 -23.50 -2.93
CA GLN A 62 -1.19 -23.38 -2.67
C GLN A 62 -1.43 -23.98 -1.29
N GLN A 63 -1.94 -23.19 -0.35
CA GLN A 63 -2.67 -23.66 0.83
C GLN A 63 -3.54 -22.54 1.36
#